data_AF-A0A2T6KVT2-F1
#
_entry.id   AF-A0A2T6KVT2-F1
#
_cell.length_a   1.000
_cell.length_b   1.000
_cell.length_c   1.000
_cell.angle_alpha   90.00
_cell.angle_beta   90.00
_cell.angle_gamma   90.00
#
_symmetry.space_group_name_H-M   'P 1'
#
loop_
_entity.id
_entity.type
_entity.pdbx_description
1 polymer ?
#
loop_
_entity_poly.entity_id
_entity_poly.type
_entity_poly.pdbx_seq_one_letter_code
_entity_poly.pdbx_strand_id
1 'polypeptide(L)'
;MRVLAAMSGGVDSAVAAALAVEAGHDVVGVHMALSRNRDQFRTGSRGCCSIEDAGDARRAADVLGIPYYVWDLSERFEDTVVADFLSEYEAGRTPNPCVRCNEHIKFEALLDKATALGFDAVATGHYAQIETREVALPDGGRRTVRELHRSPNDAKDQSYVLAVAGPDRLARAMFPLGGFASKDEVRAEAAKRGLSVSAKPDSYDICFVADGDTRGFLQSRLGSRPGSVVDTDGEVVGEHDGAYAFTVGQRRGLALGRPAEDGRARYVVDVQPATNTVVVGPAELLSVDRIAGEKALWFDGVLEPPVLVGAASQAETASSVEMVSSVEPADTVSSVEPVEALGEVLPDPDGWFDAEVQVRAHGAPVPARVRSIAPVGDAYGDGVADGERSASSAAGTGVAAPGMEIELTGAPLRGVAPGQSVVVYRGTRVLGQATVSRAWRAPAPQ
;
A
#
# COMPACT_ATOMS: atom_id res chain seq x y z
N MET A 1 -14.70 0.34 23.45
CA MET A 1 -13.60 1.17 22.90
C MET A 1 -14.17 2.49 22.44
N ARG A 2 -13.34 3.53 22.46
CA ARG A 2 -13.57 4.81 21.81
C ARG A 2 -12.95 4.78 20.42
N VAL A 3 -13.76 4.91 19.38
CA VAL A 3 -13.37 4.66 17.98
C VAL A 3 -13.57 5.91 17.15
N LEU A 4 -12.53 6.30 16.41
CA LEU A 4 -12.61 7.38 15.43
C LEU A 4 -12.95 6.77 14.06
N ALA A 5 -14.13 7.07 13.52
CA ALA A 5 -14.52 6.62 12.19
C ALA A 5 -14.11 7.63 11.11
N ALA A 6 -13.23 7.24 10.20
CA ALA A 6 -12.83 8.04 9.05
C ALA A 6 -13.93 8.00 7.98
N MET A 7 -14.69 9.10 7.86
CA MET A 7 -15.86 9.24 7.01
C MET A 7 -15.55 10.06 5.77
N SER A 8 -15.39 9.37 4.64
CA SER A 8 -15.03 9.94 3.33
C SER A 8 -16.20 10.60 2.59
N GLY A 9 -17.43 10.51 3.11
CA GLY A 9 -18.65 10.90 2.39
C GLY A 9 -19.19 9.82 1.44
N GLY A 10 -18.47 8.70 1.27
CA GLY A 10 -18.92 7.52 0.53
C GLY A 10 -19.69 6.51 1.40
N VAL A 11 -20.40 5.61 0.71
CA VAL A 11 -21.20 4.54 1.32
C VAL A 11 -20.40 3.65 2.27
N ASP A 12 -19.19 3.26 1.86
CA ASP A 12 -18.35 2.33 2.61
C ASP A 12 -18.02 2.86 4.01
N SER A 13 -17.52 4.09 4.07
CA SER A 13 -17.15 4.71 5.34
C SER A 13 -18.35 5.00 6.24
N ALA A 14 -19.52 5.26 5.66
CA ALA A 14 -20.74 5.47 6.44
C ALA A 14 -21.24 4.15 7.05
N VAL A 15 -21.24 3.05 6.30
CA VAL A 15 -21.58 1.72 6.80
C VAL A 15 -20.56 1.25 7.82
N ALA A 16 -19.27 1.47 7.59
CA ALA A 16 -18.23 1.12 8.56
C ALA A 16 -18.43 1.84 9.91
N ALA A 17 -18.77 3.14 9.88
CA ALA A 17 -19.11 3.88 11.10
C ALA A 17 -20.36 3.30 11.78
N ALA A 18 -21.39 2.96 11.00
CA ALA A 18 -22.61 2.39 11.53
C ALA A 18 -22.41 1.04 12.21
N LEU A 19 -21.60 0.15 11.61
CA LEU A 19 -21.25 -1.15 12.17
C LEU A 19 -20.42 -1.00 13.47
N ALA A 20 -19.54 0.02 13.53
CA ALA A 20 -18.81 0.34 14.75
C ALA A 20 -19.74 0.77 15.90
N VAL A 21 -20.78 1.56 15.59
CA VAL A 21 -21.82 1.96 16.56
C VAL A 21 -22.62 0.73 17.02
N GLU A 22 -23.04 -0.12 16.08
CA GLU A 22 -23.82 -1.33 16.37
C GLU A 22 -23.04 -2.35 17.22
N ALA A 23 -21.72 -2.41 17.05
CA ALA A 23 -20.81 -3.18 17.91
C ALA A 23 -20.66 -2.59 19.33
N GLY A 24 -21.38 -1.51 19.67
CA GLY A 24 -21.41 -0.91 21.00
C GLY A 24 -20.21 -0.03 21.32
N HIS A 25 -19.49 0.48 20.32
CA HIS A 25 -18.37 1.40 20.53
C HIS A 25 -18.84 2.85 20.73
N ASP A 26 -18.04 3.64 21.45
CA ASP A 26 -18.19 5.10 21.50
C ASP A 26 -17.55 5.69 20.24
N VAL A 27 -18.37 6.00 19.23
CA VAL A 27 -17.90 6.38 17.89
C VAL A 27 -17.95 7.89 17.71
N VAL A 28 -16.85 8.46 17.20
CA VAL A 28 -16.79 9.83 16.69
C VAL A 28 -16.44 9.78 15.21
N GLY A 29 -17.22 10.45 14.37
CA GLY A 29 -16.95 10.61 12.95
C GLY A 29 -15.93 11.73 12.68
N VAL A 30 -15.05 11.51 11.70
CA VAL A 30 -14.16 12.55 11.18
C VAL A 30 -14.05 12.49 9.67
N HIS A 31 -14.14 13.64 9.03
CA HIS A 31 -13.77 13.79 7.62
C HIS A 31 -12.42 14.49 7.50
N MET A 32 -11.56 13.96 6.61
CA MET A 32 -10.26 14.56 6.32
C MET A 32 -10.39 15.44 5.09
N ALA A 33 -10.24 16.75 5.26
CA ALA A 33 -10.11 17.67 4.15
C ALA A 33 -8.66 17.60 3.62
N LEU A 34 -8.49 17.07 2.42
CA LEU A 34 -7.17 16.85 1.79
C LEU A 34 -6.86 17.84 0.67
N SER A 35 -7.81 18.69 0.27
CA SER A 35 -7.62 19.69 -0.79
C SER A 35 -7.61 21.10 -0.21
N ARG A 36 -6.61 21.90 -0.60
CA ARG A 36 -6.52 23.35 -0.29
C ARG A 36 -7.46 24.18 -1.17
N ASN A 37 -7.85 23.67 -2.33
CA ASN A 37 -8.71 24.37 -3.28
C ASN A 37 -10.17 24.21 -2.88
N ARG A 38 -10.62 25.10 -1.99
CA ARG A 38 -12.01 25.21 -1.49
C ARG A 38 -13.04 25.41 -2.62
N ASP A 39 -12.60 25.84 -3.80
CA ASP A 39 -13.45 26.09 -4.97
C ASP A 39 -13.76 24.85 -5.84
N GLN A 40 -13.35 23.65 -5.41
CA GLN A 40 -13.88 22.42 -6.02
C GLN A 40 -15.34 22.17 -5.55
N PHE A 41 -16.24 23.09 -5.89
CA PHE A 41 -17.66 22.80 -6.05
C PHE A 41 -17.79 21.95 -7.31
N ARG A 42 -17.86 20.63 -7.17
CA ARG A 42 -18.05 19.76 -8.33
C ARG A 42 -19.04 18.65 -8.00
N THR A 43 -20.21 18.77 -8.62
CA THR A 43 -21.06 17.63 -8.92
C THR A 43 -20.27 16.66 -9.80
N GLY A 44 -19.98 15.46 -9.28
CA GLY A 44 -19.37 14.37 -10.06
C GLY A 44 -17.85 14.25 -9.99
N SER A 45 -17.18 14.81 -8.97
CA SER A 45 -15.76 14.51 -8.73
C SER A 45 -15.54 13.01 -8.46
N ARG A 46 -14.52 12.41 -9.10
CA ARG A 46 -14.17 10.99 -8.88
C ARG A 46 -13.46 10.71 -7.55
N GLY A 47 -13.12 11.75 -6.78
CA GLY A 47 -12.44 11.68 -5.47
C GLY A 47 -13.37 11.91 -4.27
N CYS A 48 -12.83 11.71 -3.05
CA CYS A 48 -13.56 11.75 -1.77
C CYS A 48 -13.29 12.99 -0.90
N CYS A 49 -12.74 14.06 -1.48
CA CYS A 49 -12.16 15.20 -0.77
C CYS A 49 -12.88 16.53 -1.06
N SER A 50 -14.13 16.48 -1.52
CA SER A 50 -14.94 17.65 -1.86
C SER A 50 -15.73 18.18 -0.65
N ILE A 51 -16.24 19.43 -0.76
CA ILE A 51 -17.18 19.98 0.23
C ILE A 51 -18.47 19.14 0.28
N GLU A 52 -18.91 18.59 -0.85
CA GLU A 52 -20.08 17.72 -0.93
C GLU A 52 -19.88 16.44 -0.11
N ASP A 53 -18.68 15.84 -0.19
CA ASP A 53 -18.31 14.65 0.57
C ASP A 53 -18.31 14.90 2.08
N ALA A 54 -17.79 16.05 2.53
CA ALA A 54 -17.87 16.46 3.93
C ALA A 54 -19.32 16.64 4.40
N GLY A 55 -20.20 17.14 3.52
CA GLY A 55 -21.64 17.26 3.78
C GLY A 55 -22.35 15.91 3.84
N ASP A 56 -22.01 14.97 2.96
CA ASP A 56 -22.51 13.59 2.98
C ASP A 56 -22.10 12.86 4.25
N ALA A 57 -20.83 12.97 4.65
CA ALA A 57 -20.31 12.40 5.87
C ALA A 57 -21.01 12.97 7.11
N ARG A 58 -21.26 14.29 7.13
CA ARG A 58 -22.03 14.95 8.20
C ARG A 58 -23.44 14.38 8.29
N ARG A 59 -24.17 14.28 7.16
CA ARG A 59 -25.53 13.72 7.14
C ARG A 59 -25.57 12.28 7.63
N ALA A 60 -24.59 11.46 7.24
CA ALA A 60 -24.47 10.10 7.73
C ALA A 60 -24.25 10.07 9.25
N ALA A 61 -23.36 10.92 9.77
CA ALA A 61 -23.11 11.03 11.21
C ALA A 61 -24.36 11.49 11.99
N ASP A 62 -25.14 12.43 11.45
CA ASP A 62 -26.39 12.89 12.06
C ASP A 62 -27.43 11.76 12.14
N VAL A 63 -27.55 10.93 11.09
CA VAL A 63 -28.42 9.72 11.09
C VAL A 63 -27.98 8.71 12.14
N LEU A 64 -26.67 8.53 12.32
CA LEU A 64 -26.10 7.61 13.31
C LEU A 64 -26.11 8.17 14.74
N GLY A 65 -26.42 9.45 14.93
CA GLY A 65 -26.40 10.11 16.23
C GLY A 65 -25.00 10.26 16.84
N ILE A 66 -23.94 10.32 16.02
CA ILE A 66 -22.55 10.41 16.48
C ILE A 66 -21.97 11.83 16.33
N PRO A 67 -21.05 12.26 17.21
CA PRO A 67 -20.30 13.50 17.01
C PRO A 67 -19.49 13.46 15.71
N TYR A 68 -19.35 14.60 15.05
CA TYR A 68 -18.66 14.70 13.77
C TYR A 68 -17.80 15.95 13.66
N TYR A 69 -16.56 15.78 13.19
CA TYR A 69 -15.58 16.83 12.98
C TYR A 69 -14.98 16.78 11.58
N VAL A 70 -14.45 17.92 11.11
CA VAL A 70 -13.64 18.00 9.90
C VAL A 70 -12.22 18.37 10.31
N TRP A 71 -11.24 17.58 9.88
CA TRP A 71 -9.82 17.87 10.10
C TRP A 71 -9.16 18.22 8.78
N ASP A 72 -8.52 19.38 8.75
CA ASP A 72 -7.67 19.78 7.64
C ASP A 72 -6.33 19.04 7.75
N LEU A 73 -6.04 18.20 6.75
CA LEU A 73 -4.76 17.53 6.56
C LEU A 73 -4.18 17.84 5.16
N SER A 74 -4.66 18.90 4.52
CA SER A 74 -4.34 19.23 3.13
C SER A 74 -2.87 19.59 2.91
N GLU A 75 -2.23 20.23 3.88
CA GLU A 75 -0.78 20.49 3.86
C GLU A 75 0.02 19.20 3.88
N ARG A 76 -0.23 18.33 4.88
CA ARG A 76 0.44 17.03 4.98
C ARG A 76 0.21 16.20 3.72
N PHE A 77 -1.00 16.24 3.16
CA PHE A 77 -1.35 15.55 1.92
C PHE A 77 -0.56 16.05 0.71
N GLU A 78 -0.47 17.37 0.51
CA GLU A 78 0.32 17.94 -0.57
C GLU A 78 1.80 17.55 -0.43
N ASP A 79 2.36 17.65 0.78
CA ASP A 79 3.78 17.43 1.04
C ASP A 79 4.21 15.96 1.00
N THR A 80 3.31 15.01 1.32
CA THR A 80 3.67 13.59 1.47
C THR A 80 3.06 12.68 0.40
N VAL A 81 1.99 13.11 -0.27
CA VAL A 81 1.31 12.29 -1.29
C VAL A 81 1.47 12.92 -2.67
N VAL A 82 1.17 14.21 -2.81
CA VAL A 82 1.23 14.89 -4.12
C VAL A 82 2.68 15.17 -4.52
N ALA A 83 3.52 15.64 -3.59
CA ALA A 83 4.94 15.89 -3.85
C ALA A 83 5.69 14.59 -4.19
N ASP A 84 5.47 13.51 -3.43
CA ASP A 84 6.03 12.18 -3.73
C ASP A 84 5.61 11.74 -5.13
N PHE A 85 4.31 11.79 -5.43
CA PHE A 85 3.76 11.45 -6.75
C PHE A 85 4.48 12.20 -7.88
N LEU A 86 4.65 13.52 -7.76
CA LEU A 86 5.35 14.33 -8.76
C LEU A 86 6.83 13.95 -8.89
N SER A 87 7.54 13.79 -7.77
CA SER A 87 8.97 13.44 -7.79
C SER A 87 9.24 12.06 -8.37
N GLU A 88 8.37 11.09 -8.11
CA GLU A 88 8.49 9.73 -8.61
C GLU A 88 8.29 9.69 -10.13
N TYR A 89 7.29 10.41 -10.65
CA TYR A 89 7.10 10.55 -12.11
C TYR A 89 8.24 11.30 -12.78
N GLU A 90 8.76 12.37 -12.16
CA GLU A 90 9.94 13.09 -12.67
C GLU A 90 11.17 12.18 -12.74
N ALA A 91 11.29 11.23 -11.81
CA ALA A 91 12.32 10.20 -11.81
C ALA A 91 12.00 8.97 -12.69
N GLY A 92 10.97 9.03 -13.54
CA GLY A 92 10.60 7.97 -14.48
C GLY A 92 9.97 6.73 -13.82
N ARG A 93 9.58 6.83 -12.55
CA ARG A 93 8.90 5.78 -11.79
C ARG A 93 7.38 5.98 -11.87
N THR A 94 6.62 4.95 -11.49
CA THR A 94 5.16 5.02 -11.48
C THR A 94 4.63 4.74 -10.07
N PRO A 95 4.38 5.79 -9.28
CA PRO A 95 3.96 5.68 -7.89
C PRO A 95 2.49 5.27 -7.75
N ASN A 96 2.13 4.73 -6.59
CA ASN A 96 0.74 4.54 -6.19
C ASN A 96 0.36 5.53 -5.07
N PRO A 97 -0.36 6.62 -5.37
CA PRO A 97 -0.68 7.64 -4.38
C PRO A 97 -1.62 7.13 -3.28
N CYS A 98 -2.40 6.07 -3.53
CA CYS A 98 -3.25 5.47 -2.50
C CYS A 98 -2.43 4.75 -1.43
N VAL A 99 -1.28 4.17 -1.79
CA VAL A 99 -0.35 3.56 -0.82
C VAL A 99 0.20 4.66 0.09
N ARG A 100 0.73 5.75 -0.49
CA ARG A 100 1.27 6.88 0.29
C ARG A 100 0.23 7.59 1.15
N CYS A 101 -1.00 7.73 0.66
CA CYS A 101 -2.10 8.28 1.44
C CYS A 101 -2.46 7.37 2.64
N ASN A 102 -2.48 6.04 2.46
CA ASN A 102 -2.68 5.13 3.58
C ASN A 102 -1.54 5.28 4.60
N GLU A 103 -0.30 5.27 4.14
CA GLU A 103 0.89 5.42 4.98
C GLU A 103 0.89 6.74 5.77
N HIS A 104 1.02 7.88 5.08
CA HIS A 104 1.31 9.17 5.71
C HIS A 104 0.09 9.91 6.26
N ILE A 105 -1.11 9.60 5.74
CA ILE A 105 -2.32 10.33 6.08
C ILE A 105 -3.20 9.50 7.00
N LYS A 106 -3.57 8.28 6.60
CA LYS A 106 -4.51 7.47 7.39
C LYS A 106 -3.86 6.79 8.59
N PHE A 107 -2.69 6.18 8.41
CA PHE A 107 -2.03 5.39 9.46
C PHE A 107 -0.94 6.14 10.21
N GLU A 108 -0.50 7.29 9.71
CA GLU A 108 0.36 8.22 10.45
C GLU A 108 -0.48 9.40 10.96
N ALA A 109 -0.75 10.43 10.15
CA ALA A 109 -1.34 11.68 10.63
C ALA A 109 -2.70 11.52 11.35
N LEU A 110 -3.64 10.77 10.78
CA LEU A 110 -4.95 10.54 11.37
C LEU A 110 -4.85 9.66 12.62
N LEU A 111 -4.13 8.54 12.55
CA LEU A 111 -4.03 7.58 13.64
C LEU A 111 -3.23 8.12 14.83
N ASP A 112 -2.16 8.88 14.59
CA ASP A 112 -1.38 9.54 15.63
C ASP A 112 -2.21 10.60 16.35
N LYS A 113 -2.93 11.43 15.58
CA LYS A 113 -3.85 12.43 16.15
C LYS A 113 -5.00 11.77 16.93
N ALA A 114 -5.56 10.67 16.42
CA ALA A 114 -6.59 9.90 17.11
C ALA A 114 -6.06 9.36 18.45
N THR A 115 -4.88 8.75 18.44
CA THR A 115 -4.23 8.21 19.64
C THR A 115 -3.97 9.30 20.68
N ALA A 116 -3.45 10.46 20.25
CA ALA A 116 -3.20 11.60 21.14
C ALA A 116 -4.49 12.17 21.77
N LEU A 117 -5.62 12.06 21.09
CA LEU A 117 -6.95 12.48 21.59
C LEU A 117 -7.66 11.40 22.42
N GLY A 118 -7.00 10.27 22.68
CA GLY A 118 -7.51 9.19 23.52
C GLY A 118 -8.50 8.27 22.80
N PHE A 119 -8.38 8.10 21.49
CA PHE A 119 -9.09 7.04 20.76
C PHE A 119 -8.28 5.73 20.82
N ASP A 120 -9.00 4.63 21.00
CA ASP A 120 -8.42 3.28 21.06
C ASP A 120 -8.11 2.76 19.65
N ALA A 121 -8.95 3.10 18.67
CA ALA A 121 -8.82 2.63 17.29
C ALA A 121 -9.38 3.62 16.26
N VAL A 122 -8.94 3.48 15.01
CA VAL A 122 -9.49 4.15 13.83
C VAL A 122 -10.22 3.15 12.95
N ALA A 123 -11.50 3.40 12.71
CA ALA A 123 -12.33 2.63 11.80
C ALA A 123 -12.32 3.28 10.40
N THR A 124 -12.14 2.47 9.37
CA THR A 124 -12.18 2.93 7.98
C THR A 124 -13.06 2.01 7.14
N GLY A 125 -13.62 2.54 6.05
CA GLY A 125 -14.42 1.77 5.09
C GLY A 125 -13.59 0.92 4.12
N HIS A 126 -12.44 0.39 4.55
CA HIS A 126 -11.64 -0.48 3.67
C HIS A 126 -12.13 -1.92 3.70
N TYR A 127 -12.00 -2.59 2.55
CA TYR A 127 -12.28 -4.02 2.37
C TYR A 127 -10.99 -4.82 2.63
N ALA A 128 -10.77 -5.16 3.89
CA ALA A 128 -9.74 -6.09 4.34
C ALA A 128 -10.16 -6.63 5.71
N GLN A 129 -9.58 -7.74 6.13
CA GLN A 129 -9.86 -8.33 7.44
C GLN A 129 -8.66 -8.13 8.37
N ILE A 130 -8.95 -7.97 9.66
CA ILE A 130 -7.94 -8.10 10.70
C ILE A 130 -8.32 -9.28 11.57
N GLU A 131 -7.47 -10.30 11.56
CA GLU A 131 -7.63 -11.50 12.39
C GLU A 131 -6.63 -11.46 13.55
N THR A 132 -6.92 -12.22 14.60
CA THR A 132 -6.01 -12.38 15.75
C THR A 132 -5.54 -13.82 15.84
N ARG A 133 -4.23 -14.01 15.94
CA ARG A 133 -3.61 -15.33 16.13
C ARG A 133 -2.75 -15.34 17.38
N GLU A 134 -2.76 -16.44 18.11
CA GLU A 134 -1.80 -16.70 19.19
C GLU A 134 -0.53 -17.31 18.60
N VAL A 135 0.63 -16.71 18.88
CA VAL A 135 1.95 -17.19 18.45
C VAL A 135 2.75 -17.61 19.67
N ALA A 136 3.39 -18.78 19.59
CA ALA A 136 4.30 -19.24 20.64
C ALA A 136 5.60 -18.42 20.61
N LEU A 137 6.06 -17.99 21.78
CA LEU A 137 7.33 -17.32 21.94
C LEU A 137 8.44 -18.33 22.28
N PRO A 138 9.72 -18.02 21.94
CA PRO A 138 10.84 -18.92 22.24
C PRO A 138 11.01 -19.26 23.74
N ASP A 139 10.51 -18.40 24.62
CA ASP A 139 10.53 -18.58 26.08
C ASP A 139 9.35 -19.43 26.62
N GLY A 140 8.50 -19.97 25.73
CA GLY A 140 7.31 -20.72 26.08
C GLY A 140 6.06 -19.87 26.36
N GLY A 141 6.17 -18.54 26.25
CA GLY A 141 5.04 -17.62 26.31
C GLY A 141 4.15 -17.66 25.06
N ARG A 142 3.03 -16.94 25.10
CA ARG A 142 2.17 -16.70 23.93
C ARG A 142 1.99 -15.20 23.71
N ARG A 143 1.93 -14.80 22.44
CA ARG A 143 1.64 -13.43 22.02
C ARG A 143 0.49 -13.42 21.03
N THR A 144 -0.55 -12.65 21.33
CA THR A 144 -1.57 -12.31 20.34
C THR A 144 -0.96 -11.39 19.28
N VAL A 145 -1.03 -11.79 18.01
CA VAL A 145 -0.68 -10.96 16.86
C VAL A 145 -1.93 -10.62 16.07
N ARG A 146 -1.96 -9.42 15.48
CA ARG A 146 -3.00 -8.99 14.56
C ARG A 146 -2.49 -9.14 13.14
N GLU A 147 -3.24 -9.85 12.32
CA GLU A 147 -2.88 -10.23 10.96
C GLU A 147 -3.76 -9.45 9.98
N LEU A 148 -3.18 -8.96 8.89
CA LEU A 148 -3.93 -8.36 7.80
C LEU A 148 -4.28 -9.45 6.77
N HIS A 149 -5.55 -9.55 6.43
CA HIS A 149 -6.06 -10.52 5.47
C HIS A 149 -6.80 -9.82 4.32
N ARG A 150 -6.77 -10.47 3.15
CA ARG A 150 -7.57 -10.14 1.99
C ARG A 150 -9.05 -10.20 2.33
N SER A 151 -9.82 -9.30 1.74
CA SER A 151 -11.29 -9.37 1.82
C SER A 151 -11.83 -10.55 0.99
N PRO A 152 -12.95 -11.19 1.40
CA PRO A 152 -13.68 -12.12 0.54
C PRO A 152 -14.26 -11.45 -0.71
N ASN A 153 -14.32 -10.10 -0.74
CA ASN A 153 -14.64 -9.35 -1.95
C ASN A 153 -13.37 -9.10 -2.78
N ASP A 154 -12.97 -10.07 -3.59
CA ASP A 154 -11.76 -10.00 -4.43
C ASP A 154 -11.68 -8.74 -5.30
N ALA A 155 -12.82 -8.28 -5.83
CA ALA A 155 -12.87 -7.11 -6.72
C ALA A 155 -12.63 -5.78 -5.97
N LYS A 156 -12.82 -5.77 -4.65
CA LYS A 156 -12.65 -4.60 -3.79
C LYS A 156 -11.55 -4.76 -2.76
N ASP A 157 -10.86 -5.90 -2.70
CA ASP A 157 -9.81 -6.15 -1.73
C ASP A 157 -8.79 -5.01 -1.70
N GLN A 158 -8.56 -4.50 -0.51
CA GLN A 158 -7.69 -3.36 -0.24
C GLN A 158 -6.49 -3.74 0.63
N SER A 159 -6.31 -5.03 0.94
CA SER A 159 -5.14 -5.53 1.68
C SER A 159 -3.81 -5.01 1.09
N TYR A 160 -3.70 -4.94 -0.24
CA TYR A 160 -2.51 -4.46 -0.95
C TYR A 160 -2.12 -3.03 -0.55
N VAL A 161 -3.09 -2.10 -0.57
CA VAL A 161 -2.81 -0.68 -0.25
C VAL A 161 -2.69 -0.43 1.24
N LEU A 162 -3.15 -1.38 2.07
CA LEU A 162 -3.09 -1.32 3.52
C LEU A 162 -1.82 -1.96 4.09
N ALA A 163 -1.12 -2.82 3.33
CA ALA A 163 0.09 -3.49 3.78
C ALA A 163 1.21 -2.52 4.19
N VAL A 164 1.22 -1.31 3.65
CA VAL A 164 2.18 -0.24 4.03
C VAL A 164 2.02 0.25 5.47
N ALA A 165 0.86 0.01 6.09
CA ALA A 165 0.61 0.42 7.48
C ALA A 165 1.56 -0.27 8.48
N GLY A 166 1.98 -1.50 8.17
CA GLY A 166 2.79 -2.30 9.07
C GLY A 166 2.03 -2.77 10.33
N PRO A 167 2.64 -3.70 11.11
CA PRO A 167 1.99 -4.34 12.24
C PRO A 167 1.62 -3.36 13.37
N ASP A 168 2.47 -2.37 13.65
CA ASP A 168 2.27 -1.40 14.73
C ASP A 168 1.03 -0.53 14.51
N ARG A 169 0.78 -0.09 13.27
CA ARG A 169 -0.39 0.73 12.95
C ARG A 169 -1.65 -0.13 12.85
N LEU A 170 -1.54 -1.37 12.36
CA LEU A 170 -2.66 -2.31 12.37
C LEU A 170 -3.19 -2.57 13.78
N ALA A 171 -2.34 -2.50 14.82
CA ALA A 171 -2.73 -2.67 16.21
C ALA A 171 -3.90 -1.77 16.64
N ARG A 172 -4.08 -0.61 15.98
CA ARG A 172 -5.14 0.36 16.26
C ARG A 172 -6.09 0.60 15.07
N ALA A 173 -6.05 -0.27 14.06
CA ALA A 173 -6.95 -0.19 12.90
C ALA A 173 -8.20 -1.06 13.09
N MET A 174 -9.30 -0.66 12.46
CA MET A 174 -10.53 -1.45 12.34
C MET A 174 -11.10 -1.36 10.92
N PHE A 175 -11.47 -2.50 10.34
CA PHE A 175 -12.04 -2.63 9.00
C PHE A 175 -13.40 -3.35 9.06
N PRO A 176 -14.48 -2.64 9.45
CA PRO A 176 -15.79 -3.27 9.67
C PRO A 176 -16.41 -3.90 8.42
N LEU A 177 -15.95 -3.50 7.22
CA LEU A 177 -16.43 -4.07 5.95
C LEU A 177 -15.70 -5.36 5.57
N GLY A 178 -14.72 -5.81 6.36
CA GLY A 178 -13.89 -6.96 6.03
C GLY A 178 -14.64 -8.26 5.79
N GLY A 179 -15.82 -8.44 6.40
CA GLY A 179 -16.62 -9.66 6.24
C GLY A 179 -17.60 -9.65 5.05
N PHE A 180 -17.71 -8.54 4.30
CA PHE A 180 -18.67 -8.42 3.21
C PHE A 180 -18.11 -9.02 1.91
N ALA A 181 -18.87 -9.90 1.27
CA ALA A 181 -18.47 -10.56 0.03
C ALA A 181 -18.74 -9.69 -1.20
N SER A 182 -19.66 -8.72 -1.09
CA SER A 182 -20.03 -7.86 -2.22
C SER A 182 -20.33 -6.42 -1.81
N LYS A 183 -20.25 -5.53 -2.79
CA LYS A 183 -20.62 -4.12 -2.63
C LYS A 183 -22.13 -3.95 -2.44
N ASP A 184 -22.92 -4.83 -3.03
CA ASP A 184 -24.38 -4.77 -2.96
C ASP A 184 -24.87 -5.06 -1.54
N GLU A 185 -24.23 -5.97 -0.81
CA GLU A 185 -24.49 -6.17 0.62
C GLU A 185 -24.21 -4.90 1.44
N VAL A 186 -23.08 -4.22 1.19
CA VAL A 186 -22.75 -2.96 1.88
C VAL A 186 -23.79 -1.87 1.56
N ARG A 187 -24.25 -1.78 0.31
CA ARG A 187 -25.31 -0.84 -0.09
C ARG A 187 -26.66 -1.18 0.55
N ALA A 188 -26.99 -2.46 0.68
CA ALA A 188 -28.19 -2.91 1.38
C ALA A 188 -28.15 -2.53 2.87
N GLU A 189 -26.99 -2.69 3.52
CA GLU A 189 -26.79 -2.24 4.91
C GLU A 189 -26.92 -0.72 5.06
N ALA A 190 -26.45 0.05 4.07
CA ALA A 190 -26.66 1.50 4.04
C ALA A 190 -28.15 1.88 3.91
N ALA A 191 -28.88 1.22 3.00
CA ALA A 191 -30.30 1.45 2.78
C ALA A 191 -31.14 1.09 4.01
N LYS A 192 -30.86 -0.05 4.65
CA LYS A 192 -31.50 -0.51 5.89
C LYS A 192 -31.39 0.52 7.02
N ARG A 193 -30.30 1.28 7.06
CA ARG A 193 -30.01 2.30 8.08
C ARG A 193 -30.44 3.71 7.68
N GLY A 194 -31.11 3.87 6.52
CA GLY A 194 -31.54 5.18 6.04
C GLY A 194 -30.39 6.10 5.63
N LEU A 195 -29.22 5.54 5.29
CA LEU A 195 -28.07 6.32 4.84
C LEU A 195 -28.28 6.77 3.37
N SER A 196 -28.34 8.09 3.17
CA SER A 196 -28.58 8.73 1.86
C SER A 196 -27.50 8.42 0.81
N VAL A 197 -26.30 8.03 1.25
CA VAL A 197 -25.16 7.67 0.39
C VAL A 197 -25.26 6.28 -0.25
N SER A 198 -26.31 5.50 0.05
CA SER A 198 -26.49 4.12 -0.43
C SER A 198 -26.40 3.97 -1.96
N ALA A 199 -26.87 4.95 -2.73
CA ALA A 199 -26.83 4.95 -4.19
C ALA A 199 -25.63 5.71 -4.79
N LYS A 200 -24.75 6.29 -3.96
CA LYS A 200 -23.62 7.08 -4.45
C LYS A 200 -22.65 6.18 -5.23
N PRO A 201 -22.18 6.60 -6.42
CA PRO A 201 -21.11 5.92 -7.12
C PRO A 201 -19.84 5.88 -6.25
N ASP A 202 -19.03 4.85 -6.46
CA ASP A 202 -17.74 4.77 -5.77
C ASP A 202 -16.80 5.86 -6.27
N SER A 203 -15.87 6.27 -5.41
CA SER A 203 -14.69 7.01 -5.86
C SER A 203 -13.76 6.05 -6.61
N TYR A 204 -13.37 6.43 -7.82
CA TYR A 204 -12.43 5.71 -8.68
C TYR A 204 -11.38 6.71 -9.19
N ASP A 205 -10.22 6.22 -9.61
CA ASP A 205 -9.05 7.05 -10.01
C ASP A 205 -8.35 7.80 -8.86
N ILE A 206 -7.34 8.60 -9.22
CA ILE A 206 -6.48 9.35 -8.29
C ILE A 206 -7.27 10.51 -7.69
N CYS A 207 -7.41 10.55 -6.37
CA CYS A 207 -8.34 11.45 -5.68
C CYS A 207 -8.10 12.95 -5.93
N PHE A 208 -6.86 13.37 -6.20
CA PHE A 208 -6.49 14.77 -6.47
C PHE A 208 -6.45 15.13 -7.96
N VAL A 209 -6.64 14.15 -8.85
CA VAL A 209 -6.75 14.36 -10.30
C VAL A 209 -8.23 14.33 -10.67
N ALA A 210 -8.89 15.48 -10.49
CA ALA A 210 -10.35 15.56 -10.44
C ALA A 210 -11.08 15.12 -11.73
N ASP A 211 -10.46 15.25 -12.89
CA ASP A 211 -11.00 14.86 -14.21
C ASP A 211 -10.47 13.49 -14.70
N GLY A 212 -9.56 12.87 -13.95
CA GLY A 212 -8.86 11.65 -14.33
C GLY A 212 -7.77 11.85 -15.39
N ASP A 213 -7.44 13.07 -15.80
CA ASP A 213 -6.34 13.33 -16.73
C ASP A 213 -5.01 13.46 -16.00
N THR A 214 -4.43 12.30 -15.65
CA THR A 214 -3.11 12.26 -14.98
C THR A 214 -2.02 12.92 -15.81
N ARG A 215 -2.07 12.80 -17.15
CA ARG A 215 -1.07 13.42 -18.04
C ARG A 215 -1.18 14.94 -17.98
N GLY A 216 -2.40 15.47 -18.12
CA GLY A 216 -2.65 16.91 -17.99
C GLY A 216 -2.26 17.44 -16.62
N PHE A 217 -2.55 16.70 -15.54
CA PHE A 217 -2.11 17.05 -14.19
C PHE A 217 -0.59 17.15 -14.09
N LEU A 218 0.15 16.11 -14.52
CA LEU A 218 1.61 16.10 -14.51
C LEU A 218 2.19 17.25 -15.35
N GLN A 219 1.67 17.48 -16.56
CA GLN A 219 2.12 18.55 -17.45
C GLN A 219 1.90 19.94 -16.84
N SER A 220 0.77 20.15 -16.14
CA SER A 220 0.47 21.42 -15.48
C SER A 220 1.41 21.74 -14.31
N ARG A 221 1.93 20.71 -13.64
CA ARG A 221 2.80 20.83 -12.46
C ARG A 221 4.29 20.81 -12.81
N LEU A 222 4.70 20.00 -13.78
CA LEU A 222 6.11 19.77 -14.15
C LEU A 222 6.55 20.53 -15.42
N GLY A 223 5.59 21.06 -16.21
CA GLY A 223 5.83 21.76 -17.47
C GLY A 223 6.15 20.83 -18.63
N SER A 224 6.02 21.33 -19.87
CA SER A 224 6.42 20.56 -21.06
C SER A 224 7.96 20.46 -21.17
N ARG A 225 8.45 19.24 -21.40
CA ARG A 225 9.85 18.90 -21.64
C ARG A 225 9.91 17.97 -22.86
N PRO A 226 10.03 18.53 -24.08
CA PRO A 226 10.05 17.73 -25.30
C PRO A 226 11.21 16.72 -25.33
N GLY A 227 10.94 15.51 -25.80
CA GLY A 227 11.91 14.42 -25.87
C GLY A 227 11.57 13.40 -26.95
N SER A 228 12.48 12.45 -27.18
CA SER A 228 12.36 11.46 -28.25
C SER A 228 11.81 10.13 -27.72
N VAL A 229 10.96 9.50 -28.53
CA VAL A 229 10.63 8.08 -28.38
C VAL A 229 11.53 7.29 -29.33
N VAL A 230 12.34 6.39 -28.78
CA VAL A 230 13.25 5.53 -29.54
C VAL A 230 12.83 4.06 -29.42
N ASP A 231 13.22 3.23 -30.36
CA ASP A 231 13.15 1.78 -30.16
C ASP A 231 14.41 1.18 -29.53
N THR A 232 14.42 -0.14 -29.41
CA THR A 232 15.50 -0.90 -28.77
C THR A 232 16.82 -0.84 -29.54
N ASP A 233 16.78 -0.48 -30.82
CA ASP A 233 17.96 -0.30 -31.66
C ASP A 233 18.46 1.17 -31.62
N GLY A 234 17.72 2.05 -30.95
CA GLY A 234 18.04 3.47 -30.80
C GLY A 234 17.44 4.36 -31.90
N GLU A 235 16.63 3.80 -32.80
CA GLU A 235 16.00 4.57 -33.88
C GLU A 235 14.84 5.41 -33.35
N VAL A 236 14.80 6.69 -33.75
CA VAL A 236 13.74 7.61 -33.34
C VAL A 236 12.45 7.27 -34.09
N VAL A 237 11.41 6.97 -33.32
CA VAL A 237 10.10 6.54 -33.84
C VAL A 237 8.94 7.48 -33.46
N GLY A 238 9.22 8.49 -32.65
CA GLY A 238 8.27 9.52 -32.27
C GLY A 238 8.87 10.56 -31.32
N GLU A 239 8.03 11.47 -30.86
CA GLU A 239 8.37 12.52 -29.91
C GLU A 239 7.29 12.61 -28.82
N HIS A 240 7.61 13.26 -27.71
CA HIS A 240 6.69 13.48 -26.60
C HIS A 240 6.94 14.80 -25.87
N ASP A 241 5.98 15.28 -25.08
CA ASP A 241 6.08 16.50 -24.27
C ASP A 241 6.62 16.28 -22.84
N GLY A 242 7.02 15.06 -22.48
CA GLY A 242 7.67 14.76 -21.21
C GLY A 242 7.75 13.26 -20.94
N ALA A 243 8.96 12.74 -20.68
CA ALA A 243 9.15 11.31 -20.42
C ALA A 243 8.40 10.86 -19.15
N TYR A 244 8.22 11.77 -18.18
CA TYR A 244 7.44 11.55 -16.96
C TYR A 244 5.97 11.18 -17.22
N ALA A 245 5.43 11.41 -18.42
CA ALA A 245 4.05 11.06 -18.77
C ALA A 245 3.89 9.61 -19.26
N PHE A 246 4.96 8.81 -19.21
CA PHE A 246 5.01 7.44 -19.68
C PHE A 246 5.34 6.47 -18.55
N THR A 247 4.75 5.29 -18.62
CA THR A 247 4.94 4.21 -17.64
C THR A 247 5.43 2.96 -18.35
N VAL A 248 6.41 2.26 -17.76
CA VAL A 248 6.86 0.95 -18.26
C VAL A 248 5.67 -0.02 -18.35
N GLY A 249 5.52 -0.66 -19.51
CA GLY A 249 4.39 -1.52 -19.87
C GLY A 249 3.22 -0.80 -20.56
N GLN A 250 3.27 0.53 -20.70
CA GLN A 250 2.25 1.28 -21.43
C GLN A 250 2.23 0.94 -22.92
N ARG A 251 1.05 0.59 -23.43
CA ARG A 251 0.79 0.38 -24.87
C ARG A 251 0.03 1.53 -25.54
N ARG A 252 -0.97 2.07 -24.83
CA ARG A 252 -1.90 3.07 -25.38
C ARG A 252 -1.31 4.48 -25.20
N GLY A 253 -1.71 5.41 -26.07
CA GLY A 253 -1.31 6.81 -25.94
C GLY A 253 0.17 7.10 -26.26
N LEU A 254 0.85 6.20 -26.98
CA LEU A 254 2.20 6.43 -27.47
C LEU A 254 2.23 7.30 -28.74
N ALA A 255 1.10 7.39 -29.46
CA ALA A 255 0.94 8.21 -30.66
C ALA A 255 2.07 8.08 -31.70
N LEU A 256 2.63 6.87 -31.86
CA LEU A 256 3.72 6.62 -32.80
C LEU A 256 3.18 6.63 -34.23
N GLY A 257 3.71 7.54 -35.06
CA GLY A 257 3.30 7.71 -36.46
C GLY A 257 3.80 6.61 -37.41
N ARG A 258 4.63 5.68 -36.91
CA ARG A 258 5.21 4.57 -37.67
C ARG A 258 4.88 3.24 -36.98
N PRO A 259 4.19 2.30 -37.65
CA PRO A 259 4.08 0.93 -37.17
C PRO A 259 5.46 0.28 -37.02
N ALA A 260 5.57 -0.72 -36.15
CA ALA A 260 6.75 -1.58 -36.12
C ALA A 260 6.90 -2.32 -37.47
N GLU A 261 8.13 -2.63 -37.88
CA GLU A 261 8.39 -3.35 -39.14
C GLU A 261 7.69 -4.71 -39.21
N ASP A 262 7.55 -5.38 -38.06
CA ASP A 262 6.85 -6.65 -37.91
C ASP A 262 5.33 -6.51 -37.69
N GLY A 263 4.82 -5.27 -37.70
CA GLY A 263 3.41 -4.95 -37.47
C GLY A 263 2.91 -5.16 -36.03
N ARG A 264 3.77 -5.57 -35.09
CA ARG A 264 3.37 -5.82 -33.69
C ARG A 264 3.22 -4.52 -32.91
N ALA A 265 2.43 -4.59 -31.83
CA ALA A 265 2.25 -3.46 -30.93
C ALA A 265 3.53 -3.19 -30.13
N ARG A 266 3.90 -1.92 -30.00
CA ARG A 266 5.00 -1.47 -29.15
C ARG A 266 4.50 -1.09 -27.76
N TYR A 267 5.37 -1.30 -26.77
CA TYR A 267 5.16 -0.98 -25.37
C TYR A 267 6.34 -0.16 -24.87
N VAL A 268 6.13 0.73 -23.91
CA VAL A 268 7.24 1.39 -23.19
C VAL A 268 8.00 0.34 -22.41
N VAL A 269 9.27 0.10 -22.74
CA VAL A 269 10.14 -0.89 -22.10
C VAL A 269 11.15 -0.24 -21.15
N ASP A 270 11.37 1.06 -21.27
CA ASP A 270 12.22 1.86 -20.41
C ASP A 270 11.83 3.35 -20.50
N VAL A 271 12.05 4.09 -19.40
CA VAL A 271 11.88 5.55 -19.32
C VAL A 271 13.18 6.09 -18.74
N GLN A 272 13.83 7.01 -19.47
CA GLN A 272 15.16 7.53 -19.14
C GLN A 272 15.07 9.03 -18.84
N PRO A 273 14.84 9.43 -17.57
CA PRO A 273 14.68 10.84 -17.20
C PRO A 273 15.90 11.69 -17.51
N ALA A 274 17.11 11.15 -17.33
CA ALA A 274 18.37 11.87 -17.52
C ALA A 274 18.56 12.38 -18.95
N THR A 275 18.11 11.62 -19.94
CA THR A 275 18.16 11.99 -21.36
C THR A 275 16.81 12.43 -21.90
N ASN A 276 15.76 12.41 -21.07
CA ASN A 276 14.37 12.63 -21.46
C ASN A 276 13.93 11.75 -22.65
N THR A 277 14.29 10.47 -22.59
CA THR A 277 14.04 9.48 -23.65
C THR A 277 13.03 8.42 -23.18
N VAL A 278 12.10 8.04 -24.06
CA VAL A 278 11.22 6.88 -23.84
C VAL A 278 11.62 5.78 -24.81
N VAL A 279 11.92 4.59 -24.29
CA VAL A 279 12.28 3.43 -25.13
C VAL A 279 11.05 2.56 -25.30
N VAL A 280 10.74 2.21 -26.54
CA VAL A 280 9.64 1.30 -26.88
C VAL A 280 10.15 0.01 -27.51
N GLY A 281 9.47 -1.09 -27.23
CA GLY A 281 9.86 -2.40 -27.73
C GLY A 281 8.69 -3.38 -27.70
N PRO A 282 8.96 -4.64 -28.06
CA PRO A 282 7.95 -5.68 -28.06
C PRO A 282 7.66 -6.15 -26.62
N ALA A 283 6.49 -6.77 -26.40
CA ALA A 283 5.99 -7.08 -25.06
C ALA A 283 6.88 -8.04 -24.26
N GLU A 284 7.68 -8.85 -24.96
CA GLU A 284 8.53 -9.87 -24.37
C GLU A 284 9.62 -9.26 -23.47
N LEU A 285 10.08 -8.04 -23.79
CA LEU A 285 11.08 -7.30 -23.00
C LEU A 285 10.56 -6.79 -21.65
N LEU A 286 9.25 -6.88 -21.41
CA LEU A 286 8.62 -6.48 -20.14
C LEU A 286 8.55 -7.63 -19.14
N SER A 287 8.90 -8.85 -19.55
CA SER A 287 8.82 -10.04 -18.72
C SER A 287 9.84 -9.94 -17.59
N VAL A 288 9.39 -10.11 -16.35
CA VAL A 288 10.20 -10.05 -15.12
C VAL A 288 9.98 -11.35 -14.36
N ASP A 289 11.07 -11.99 -13.94
CA ASP A 289 11.07 -13.21 -13.13
C ASP A 289 11.72 -13.03 -11.75
N ARG A 290 12.45 -11.92 -11.53
CA ARG A 290 13.03 -11.59 -10.22
C ARG A 290 12.82 -10.13 -9.85
N ILE A 291 12.64 -9.88 -8.57
CA ILE A 291 12.38 -8.56 -7.99
C ILE A 291 13.20 -8.41 -6.71
N ALA A 292 13.77 -7.23 -6.50
CA ALA A 292 14.29 -6.81 -5.21
C ALA A 292 13.48 -5.64 -4.68
N GLY A 293 13.14 -5.72 -3.41
CA GLY A 293 12.44 -4.70 -2.66
C GLY A 293 13.33 -4.09 -1.57
N GLU A 294 13.17 -2.80 -1.34
CA GLU A 294 13.73 -2.05 -0.22
C GLU A 294 12.65 -1.72 0.81
N LYS A 295 13.09 -1.37 2.03
CA LYS A 295 12.22 -0.95 3.13
C LYS A 295 11.13 -1.99 3.42
N ALA A 296 11.54 -3.26 3.49
CA ALA A 296 10.64 -4.36 3.73
C ALA A 296 10.01 -4.24 5.13
N LEU A 297 8.68 -4.34 5.17
CA LEU A 297 7.89 -4.45 6.40
C LEU A 297 7.35 -5.87 6.48
N TRP A 298 7.56 -6.53 7.61
CA TRP A 298 7.08 -7.89 7.87
C TRP A 298 6.05 -7.86 9.00
N PHE A 299 4.92 -8.54 8.82
CA PHE A 299 3.82 -8.51 9.80
C PHE A 299 4.01 -9.48 10.98
N ASP A 300 4.84 -10.51 10.78
CA ASP A 300 4.94 -11.60 11.76
C ASP A 300 6.21 -11.61 12.60
N GLY A 301 7.20 -10.76 12.32
CA GLY A 301 8.51 -10.79 13.00
C GLY A 301 9.32 -12.10 12.81
N VAL A 302 8.71 -13.17 12.29
CA VAL A 302 9.34 -14.49 12.02
C VAL A 302 10.35 -14.43 10.87
N LEU A 303 10.32 -13.37 10.06
CA LEU A 303 11.11 -13.23 8.83
C LEU A 303 12.13 -12.08 8.88
N GLU A 304 12.41 -11.54 10.06
CA GLU A 304 13.54 -10.62 10.23
C GLU A 304 14.85 -11.38 9.92
N PRO A 305 15.78 -10.78 9.14
CA PRO A 305 17.00 -11.48 8.76
C PRO A 305 17.74 -11.91 10.03
N PRO A 306 18.42 -13.07 10.04
CA PRO A 306 19.23 -13.47 11.17
C PRO A 306 20.19 -12.32 11.47
N VAL A 307 20.02 -11.70 12.64
CA VAL A 307 20.99 -10.73 13.14
C VAL A 307 22.30 -11.49 13.19
N LEU A 308 23.26 -11.12 12.35
CA LEU A 308 24.65 -11.54 12.52
C LEU A 308 25.11 -10.91 13.83
N VAL A 309 24.84 -11.59 14.94
CA VAL A 309 25.45 -11.29 16.23
C VAL A 309 26.93 -11.55 16.02
N GLY A 310 27.69 -10.47 15.86
CA GLY A 310 29.15 -10.53 15.86
C GLY A 310 29.58 -11.37 17.06
N ALA A 311 30.37 -12.41 16.79
CA ALA A 311 30.84 -13.37 17.78
C ALA A 311 31.44 -12.64 19.00
N ALA A 312 30.65 -12.47 20.05
CA ALA A 312 31.12 -12.14 21.37
C ALA A 312 31.16 -13.45 22.16
N SER A 313 32.39 -13.77 22.56
CA SER A 313 32.85 -14.95 23.29
C SER A 313 31.87 -15.52 24.31
N GLN A 314 31.81 -16.86 24.31
CA GLN A 314 31.30 -17.68 25.40
C GLN A 314 31.78 -17.20 26.77
N ALA A 315 30.84 -17.06 27.71
CA ALA A 315 31.11 -17.24 29.13
C ALA A 315 29.89 -17.93 29.75
N GLU A 316 30.10 -19.18 30.16
CA GLU A 316 29.17 -19.99 30.93
C GLU A 316 28.75 -19.29 32.22
N THR A 317 27.50 -19.51 32.66
CA THR A 317 27.22 -19.97 34.03
C THR A 317 25.76 -20.42 34.11
N ALA A 318 25.60 -21.68 34.49
CA ALA A 318 24.31 -22.31 34.76
C ALA A 318 23.76 -21.87 36.12
N SER A 319 22.44 -21.66 36.20
CA SER A 319 21.68 -22.04 37.40
C SER A 319 20.19 -22.19 37.09
N SER A 320 19.71 -23.39 37.34
CA SER A 320 18.33 -23.88 37.37
C SER A 320 17.48 -23.26 38.49
N VAL A 321 16.20 -22.96 38.24
CA VAL A 321 15.12 -22.96 39.25
C VAL A 321 13.80 -23.42 38.62
N GLU A 322 13.05 -24.19 39.41
CA GLU A 322 11.85 -24.99 39.13
C GLU A 322 10.54 -24.21 38.89
N MET A 323 9.61 -24.95 38.29
CA MET A 323 8.21 -24.66 37.97
C MET A 323 7.30 -24.59 39.22
N VAL A 324 6.36 -23.63 39.25
CA VAL A 324 5.10 -23.75 40.03
C VAL A 324 3.93 -23.13 39.23
N SER A 325 2.74 -23.65 39.49
CA SER A 325 1.59 -23.85 38.62
C SER A 325 0.55 -22.72 38.49
N SER A 326 -0.23 -22.84 37.41
CA SER A 326 -1.70 -22.75 37.30
C SER A 326 -2.44 -21.45 37.69
N VAL A 327 -3.10 -20.81 36.70
CA VAL A 327 -4.44 -20.20 36.83
C VAL A 327 -5.14 -20.24 35.46
N GLU A 328 -6.35 -20.80 35.38
CA GLU A 328 -7.27 -20.66 34.22
C GLU A 328 -8.12 -19.38 34.37
N PRO A 329 -8.57 -18.77 33.25
CA PRO A 329 -10.03 -18.58 33.16
C PRO A 329 -10.65 -18.72 31.76
N ALA A 330 -11.76 -19.46 31.76
CA ALA A 330 -13.06 -19.21 31.13
C ALA A 330 -13.13 -18.58 29.71
N ASP A 331 -13.41 -19.45 28.74
CA ASP A 331 -13.98 -19.12 27.43
C ASP A 331 -15.46 -18.71 27.52
N THR A 332 -15.84 -17.70 26.73
CA THR A 332 -17.06 -17.72 25.91
C THR A 332 -17.03 -16.55 24.92
N VAL A 333 -16.64 -16.81 23.66
CA VAL A 333 -16.99 -15.95 22.52
C VAL A 333 -17.41 -16.84 21.35
N SER A 334 -18.51 -16.41 20.73
CA SER A 334 -19.27 -17.04 19.66
C SER A 334 -18.42 -17.56 18.50
N SER A 335 -18.70 -18.81 18.13
CA SER A 335 -18.14 -19.58 17.02
C SER A 335 -18.32 -18.88 15.66
N VAL A 336 -17.20 -18.47 15.05
CA VAL A 336 -17.02 -18.39 13.61
C VAL A 336 -16.26 -19.65 13.20
N GLU A 337 -16.71 -20.33 12.15
CA GLU A 337 -16.05 -21.56 11.68
C GLU A 337 -14.57 -21.25 11.34
N PRO A 338 -13.60 -22.04 11.85
CA PRO A 338 -12.19 -21.74 11.64
C PRO A 338 -11.80 -21.96 10.18
N VAL A 339 -11.31 -20.89 9.54
CA VAL A 339 -10.50 -20.98 8.33
C VAL A 339 -9.27 -21.84 8.67
N GLU A 340 -8.93 -22.82 7.83
CA GLU A 340 -7.74 -23.67 8.05
C GLU A 340 -6.53 -22.79 8.40
N ALA A 341 -5.97 -23.00 9.59
CA ALA A 341 -4.85 -22.20 10.08
C ALA A 341 -3.67 -22.34 9.12
N LEU A 342 -3.42 -21.29 8.33
CA LEU A 342 -2.24 -21.20 7.49
C LEU A 342 -1.03 -21.14 8.43
N GLY A 343 -0.37 -22.28 8.60
CA GLY A 343 0.73 -22.49 9.56
C GLY A 343 1.90 -21.52 9.40
N GLU A 344 2.83 -21.57 10.35
CA GLU A 344 4.02 -20.70 10.37
C GLU A 344 4.82 -20.75 9.07
N VAL A 345 5.40 -19.60 8.70
CA VAL A 345 6.32 -19.52 7.56
C VAL A 345 7.68 -20.04 8.02
N LEU A 346 8.05 -21.24 7.58
CA LEU A 346 9.37 -21.81 7.84
C LEU A 346 10.24 -21.64 6.58
N PRO A 347 11.24 -20.75 6.61
CA PRO A 347 12.19 -20.63 5.50
C PRO A 347 13.11 -21.85 5.41
N ASP A 348 13.62 -22.11 4.21
CA ASP A 348 14.67 -23.09 3.96
C ASP A 348 16.04 -22.60 4.47
N PRO A 349 17.12 -23.41 4.39
CA PRO A 349 18.44 -23.04 4.90
C PRO A 349 19.04 -21.77 4.27
N ASP A 350 18.59 -21.40 3.07
CA ASP A 350 19.03 -20.21 2.33
C ASP A 350 18.11 -19.00 2.58
N GLY A 351 17.13 -19.15 3.49
CA GLY A 351 16.19 -18.12 3.92
C GLY A 351 14.95 -17.99 3.03
N TRP A 352 14.77 -18.85 2.04
CA TRP A 352 13.64 -18.76 1.10
C TRP A 352 12.40 -19.48 1.63
N PHE A 353 11.23 -18.92 1.33
CA PHE A 353 9.95 -19.57 1.56
C PHE A 353 9.00 -19.36 0.39
N ASP A 354 8.09 -20.30 0.17
CA ASP A 354 7.05 -20.19 -0.84
C ASP A 354 5.92 -19.24 -0.39
N ALA A 355 5.49 -18.39 -1.31
CA ALA A 355 4.45 -17.38 -1.13
C ALA A 355 3.82 -16.97 -2.46
N GLU A 356 2.87 -16.05 -2.40
CA GLU A 356 2.30 -15.36 -3.56
C GLU A 356 2.66 -13.88 -3.50
N VAL A 357 2.98 -13.23 -4.62
CA VAL A 357 3.33 -11.81 -4.65
C VAL A 357 2.42 -11.02 -5.58
N GLN A 358 2.06 -9.82 -5.15
CA GLN A 358 1.26 -8.89 -5.94
C GLN A 358 2.04 -7.58 -6.09
N VAL A 359 2.12 -7.05 -7.31
CA VAL A 359 2.86 -5.80 -7.64
C VAL A 359 1.96 -4.64 -8.08
N ARG A 360 0.64 -4.88 -8.12
CA ARG A 360 -0.39 -3.91 -8.53
C ARG A 360 -1.68 -4.20 -7.77
N ALA A 361 -2.35 -3.18 -7.26
CA ALA A 361 -3.58 -3.31 -6.46
C ALA A 361 -4.71 -4.13 -7.13
N HIS A 362 -4.80 -4.12 -8.47
CA HIS A 362 -5.79 -4.88 -9.23
C HIS A 362 -5.19 -6.08 -9.99
N GLY A 363 -3.91 -6.40 -9.75
CA GLY A 363 -3.26 -7.58 -10.32
C GLY A 363 -3.57 -8.82 -9.48
N ALA A 364 -3.64 -10.00 -10.10
CA ALA A 364 -3.68 -11.24 -9.35
C ALA A 364 -2.32 -11.50 -8.67
N PRO A 365 -2.29 -12.03 -7.44
CA PRO A 365 -1.07 -12.58 -6.86
C PRO A 365 -0.48 -13.68 -7.75
N VAL A 366 0.84 -13.77 -7.82
CA VAL A 366 1.56 -14.81 -8.57
C VAL A 366 2.45 -15.64 -7.66
N PRO A 367 2.57 -16.96 -7.87
CA PRO A 367 3.47 -17.80 -7.08
C PRO A 367 4.94 -17.33 -7.17
N ALA A 368 5.61 -17.30 -6.02
CA ALA A 368 7.00 -16.91 -5.90
C ALA A 368 7.68 -17.58 -4.69
N ARG A 369 9.01 -17.57 -4.70
CA ARG A 369 9.84 -17.73 -3.51
C ARG A 369 10.31 -16.37 -3.06
N VAL A 370 10.30 -16.15 -1.75
CA VAL A 370 10.67 -14.87 -1.13
C VAL A 370 11.68 -15.11 -0.02
N ARG A 371 12.64 -14.19 0.14
CA ARG A 371 13.51 -14.14 1.32
C ARG A 371 13.74 -12.71 1.79
N SER A 372 13.99 -12.57 3.09
CA SER A 372 14.45 -11.33 3.69
C SER A 372 15.96 -11.19 3.48
N ILE A 373 16.42 -9.99 3.12
CA ILE A 373 17.85 -9.70 2.95
C ILE A 373 18.27 -8.53 3.83
N ALA A 374 19.57 -8.44 4.09
CA ALA A 374 20.15 -7.27 4.75
C ALA A 374 19.78 -5.98 4.01
N PRO A 375 19.79 -4.82 4.69
CA PRO A 375 19.45 -3.55 4.07
C PRO A 375 20.26 -3.33 2.79
N VAL A 376 19.58 -3.06 1.69
CA VAL A 376 20.22 -2.71 0.44
C VAL A 376 20.77 -1.29 0.64
N GLY A 377 22.10 -1.16 0.80
CA GLY A 377 22.72 0.16 0.88
C GLY A 377 22.47 0.95 -0.40
N ASP A 378 22.41 2.27 -0.31
CA ASP A 378 22.21 3.20 -1.43
C ASP A 378 23.30 2.99 -2.50
N ALA A 379 23.13 2.03 -3.39
CA ALA A 379 24.04 1.72 -4.49
C ALA A 379 23.74 2.60 -5.71
N TYR A 380 23.48 3.90 -5.48
CA TYR A 380 23.43 4.93 -6.51
C TYR A 380 24.49 5.99 -6.21
N GLY A 381 25.75 5.65 -6.53
CA GLY A 381 26.84 6.61 -6.55
C GLY A 381 26.78 7.42 -7.84
N ASP A 382 25.96 8.46 -7.88
CA ASP A 382 26.14 9.52 -8.87
C ASP A 382 27.26 10.43 -8.35
N GLY A 383 28.40 10.39 -9.03
CA GLY A 383 29.57 11.18 -8.69
C GLY A 383 29.29 12.67 -8.90
N VAL A 384 28.92 13.37 -7.83
CA VAL A 384 28.96 14.83 -7.78
C VAL A 384 29.66 15.25 -6.48
N ALA A 385 30.75 16.00 -6.66
CA ALA A 385 31.63 16.47 -5.62
C ALA A 385 30.94 17.42 -4.62
N ASP A 386 31.49 17.41 -3.41
CA ASP A 386 31.05 18.04 -2.18
C ASP A 386 30.59 19.52 -2.27
N GLY A 387 29.52 19.82 -1.53
CA GLY A 387 29.04 21.17 -1.26
C GLY A 387 27.97 21.20 -0.16
N GLU A 388 28.43 21.19 1.09
CA GLU A 388 27.77 21.65 2.33
C GLU A 388 26.24 21.46 2.45
N ARG A 389 25.81 20.33 3.06
CA ARG A 389 24.52 20.27 3.77
C ARG A 389 24.76 20.39 5.28
N SER A 390 24.22 21.47 5.84
CA SER A 390 24.20 21.81 7.26
C SER A 390 23.57 20.69 8.10
N ALA A 391 24.27 20.37 9.20
CA ALA A 391 23.91 19.34 10.16
C ALA A 391 22.67 19.74 10.99
N SER A 392 21.66 18.88 10.97
CA SER A 392 20.67 18.74 12.04
C SER A 392 20.48 17.24 12.27
N SER A 393 21.37 16.65 13.07
CA SER A 393 21.29 15.25 13.48
C SER A 393 20.55 15.13 14.80
N ALA A 394 19.28 14.74 14.74
CA ALA A 394 18.69 13.98 15.83
C ALA A 394 19.28 12.56 15.75
N ALA A 395 20.07 12.21 16.76
CA ALA A 395 20.67 10.89 16.90
C ALA A 395 19.56 9.85 17.19
N GLY A 396 18.98 9.29 16.12
CA GLY A 396 18.25 8.04 16.16
C GLY A 396 19.20 6.91 15.79
N THR A 397 19.27 5.88 16.64
CA THR A 397 19.88 4.59 16.33
C THR A 397 19.05 3.87 15.25
N GLY A 398 19.09 4.37 14.02
CA GLY A 398 18.33 3.81 12.91
C GLY A 398 19.06 2.62 12.32
N VAL A 399 18.69 1.40 12.71
CA VAL A 399 19.02 0.21 11.92
C VAL A 399 18.28 0.37 10.58
N ALA A 400 19.01 0.35 9.47
CA ALA A 400 18.38 0.42 8.14
C ALA A 400 17.39 -0.73 7.97
N ALA A 401 16.22 -0.46 7.40
CA ALA A 401 15.19 -1.47 7.21
C ALA A 401 15.68 -2.59 6.27
N PRO A 402 15.33 -3.87 6.52
CA PRO A 402 15.73 -4.97 5.66
C PRO A 402 15.18 -4.82 4.24
N GLY A 403 15.80 -5.50 3.29
CA GLY A 403 15.27 -5.67 1.94
C GLY A 403 14.53 -6.99 1.78
N MET A 404 14.07 -7.23 0.56
CA MET A 404 13.40 -8.47 0.16
C MET A 404 13.90 -8.89 -1.22
N GLU A 405 14.15 -10.19 -1.43
CA GLU A 405 14.34 -10.78 -2.75
C GLU A 405 13.18 -11.71 -3.07
N ILE A 406 12.76 -11.68 -4.34
CA ILE A 406 11.61 -12.42 -4.85
C ILE A 406 12.02 -13.09 -6.17
N GLU A 407 11.79 -14.38 -6.27
CA GLU A 407 11.89 -15.17 -7.50
C GLU A 407 10.52 -15.73 -7.87
N LEU A 408 9.98 -15.34 -9.02
CA LEU A 408 8.70 -15.83 -9.50
C LEU A 408 8.84 -17.29 -9.93
N THR A 409 7.99 -18.15 -9.37
CA THR A 409 7.94 -19.59 -9.71
C THR A 409 6.82 -19.90 -10.70
N GLY A 410 5.88 -18.97 -10.87
CA GLY A 410 4.82 -19.03 -11.88
C GLY A 410 5.16 -18.30 -13.19
N ALA A 411 4.12 -17.81 -13.87
CA ALA A 411 4.29 -16.99 -15.07
C ALA A 411 5.01 -15.66 -14.73
N PRO A 412 5.89 -15.16 -15.62
CA PRO A 412 6.57 -13.90 -15.38
C PRO A 412 5.58 -12.73 -15.32
N LEU A 413 5.87 -11.76 -14.46
CA LEU A 413 5.11 -10.52 -14.41
C LEU A 413 5.53 -9.59 -15.54
N ARG A 414 4.65 -8.67 -15.94
CA ARG A 414 4.95 -7.67 -16.98
C ARG A 414 4.95 -6.25 -16.43
N GLY A 415 5.96 -5.49 -16.84
CA GLY A 415 6.08 -4.07 -16.52
C GLY A 415 6.23 -3.80 -15.03
N VAL A 416 6.99 -4.65 -14.33
CA VAL A 416 7.42 -4.36 -12.96
C VAL A 416 8.52 -3.32 -13.03
N ALA A 417 8.37 -2.23 -12.29
CA ALA A 417 9.28 -1.09 -12.31
C ALA A 417 9.60 -0.61 -10.90
N PRO A 418 10.77 0.03 -10.70
CA PRO A 418 11.11 0.68 -9.43
C PRO A 418 10.03 1.69 -8.98
N GLY A 419 9.84 1.80 -7.66
CA GLY A 419 8.85 2.67 -7.03
C GLY A 419 7.45 2.04 -6.86
N GLN A 420 7.18 0.91 -7.51
CA GLN A 420 5.96 0.14 -7.25
C GLN A 420 6.04 -0.57 -5.89
N SER A 421 4.91 -0.78 -5.24
CA SER A 421 4.86 -1.66 -4.06
C SER A 421 4.81 -3.13 -4.50
N VAL A 422 5.38 -4.00 -3.69
CA VAL A 422 5.17 -5.44 -3.78
C VAL A 422 4.68 -5.95 -2.44
N VAL A 423 3.62 -6.76 -2.45
CA VAL A 423 3.00 -7.33 -1.24
C VAL A 423 3.07 -8.84 -1.35
N VAL A 424 3.49 -9.48 -0.25
CA VAL A 424 3.68 -10.92 -0.12
C VAL A 424 2.51 -11.50 0.66
N TYR A 425 1.93 -12.56 0.13
CA TYR A 425 0.76 -13.25 0.65
C TYR A 425 1.02 -14.73 0.89
N ARG A 426 0.27 -15.30 1.81
CA ARG A 426 0.02 -16.74 1.92
C ARG A 426 -1.48 -16.92 2.07
N GLY A 427 -2.15 -17.43 1.03
CA GLY A 427 -3.60 -17.47 0.99
C GLY A 427 -4.18 -16.05 1.12
N THR A 428 -5.02 -15.81 2.13
CA THR A 428 -5.56 -14.46 2.39
C THR A 428 -4.62 -13.59 3.22
N ARG A 429 -3.65 -14.16 3.93
CA ARG A 429 -2.80 -13.44 4.89
C ARG A 429 -1.71 -12.64 4.19
N VAL A 430 -1.52 -11.38 4.60
CA VAL A 430 -0.39 -10.53 4.21
C VAL A 430 0.79 -10.85 5.12
N LEU A 431 1.91 -11.28 4.52
CA LEU A 431 3.16 -11.59 5.23
C LEU A 431 4.08 -10.37 5.33
N GLY A 432 4.11 -9.56 4.27
CA GLY A 432 4.97 -8.38 4.22
C GLY A 432 4.76 -7.53 2.96
N GLN A 433 5.44 -6.40 2.92
CA GLN A 433 5.49 -5.54 1.74
C GLN A 433 6.85 -4.87 1.60
N ALA A 434 7.20 -4.45 0.39
CA ALA A 434 8.39 -3.65 0.11
C ALA A 434 8.15 -2.69 -1.05
N THR A 435 9.00 -1.67 -1.19
CA THR A 435 9.06 -0.87 -2.41
C THR A 435 10.02 -1.53 -3.39
N VAL A 436 9.59 -1.81 -4.62
CA VAL A 436 10.45 -2.37 -5.67
C VAL A 436 11.60 -1.39 -5.93
N SER A 437 12.83 -1.83 -5.70
CA SER A 437 14.05 -1.09 -6.03
C SER A 437 14.65 -1.57 -7.34
N ARG A 438 14.46 -2.86 -7.68
CA ARG A 438 14.97 -3.45 -8.92
C ARG A 438 14.09 -4.60 -9.42
N ALA A 439 14.01 -4.74 -10.73
CA ALA A 439 13.41 -5.88 -11.42
C ALA A 439 14.36 -6.40 -12.49
N TRP A 440 14.47 -7.71 -12.63
CA TRP A 440 15.30 -8.34 -13.67
C TRP A 440 14.41 -8.93 -14.75
N ARG A 441 14.82 -8.73 -16.00
CA ARG A 441 14.10 -9.27 -17.14
C ARG A 441 14.25 -10.79 -17.19
N ALA A 442 13.14 -11.49 -17.38
CA ALA A 442 13.15 -12.91 -17.67
C ALA A 442 13.92 -13.13 -18.98
N PRO A 443 14.75 -14.18 -19.09
CA PRO A 443 15.36 -14.54 -20.35
C PRO A 443 14.27 -14.76 -21.40
N ALA A 444 14.51 -14.32 -22.64
CA ALA A 444 13.58 -14.56 -23.73
C ALA A 444 13.32 -16.07 -23.84
N PRO A 445 12.06 -16.53 -23.97
CA PRO A 445 11.79 -17.94 -24.23
C PRO A 445 12.54 -18.35 -25.49
N GLN A 446 13.34 -19.42 -25.37
CA GLN A 446 14.12 -19.98 -26.49
C GLN A 446 13.24 -20.51 -27.61
#